data_AF-A0A953X7R5-F1
#
_entry.id   AF-A0A953X7R5-F1
#
_cell.length_a   1.000
_cell.length_b   1.000
_cell.length_c   1.000
_cell.angle_alpha   90.00
_cell.angle_beta   90.00
_cell.angle_gamma   90.00
#
_symmetry.space_group_name_H-M   'P 1'
#
loop_
_entity.id
_entity.type
_entity.pdbx_description
1 polymer ?
#
loop_
_entity_poly.entity_id
_entity_poly.type
_entity_poly.pdbx_seq_one_letter_code
_entity_poly.pdbx_strand_id
1 'polypeptide(L)'
;MPKTRSPSAQSPSVATAAVAGSVADTKGSINLRIEAGTRQLIDEAAAALGKTRTEFMVDSARRQAIDVLLDQRLFVLSPDRHEAFLHALDTPPAPGPKLRSLLQRTPAWQR
;
A
#
# COMPACT_ATOMS: atom_id res chain seq x y z
N MET A 1 45.66 -29.14 -28.63
CA MET A 1 45.35 -27.90 -27.88
C MET A 1 43.93 -27.44 -28.24
N PRO A 2 42.92 -27.60 -27.38
CA PRO A 2 41.55 -27.19 -27.68
C PRO A 2 41.11 -25.92 -26.92
N LYS A 3 40.78 -24.91 -27.72
CA LYS A 3 39.59 -24.04 -27.71
C LYS A 3 39.00 -23.50 -26.38
N THR A 4 39.08 -22.16 -26.30
CA THR A 4 38.04 -21.17 -25.93
C THR A 4 37.41 -21.22 -24.54
N ARG A 5 37.80 -20.25 -23.71
CA ARG A 5 37.15 -19.85 -22.45
C ARG A 5 36.03 -18.86 -22.78
N SER A 6 34.79 -19.34 -22.89
CA SER A 6 33.60 -18.47 -22.86
C SER A 6 33.19 -18.21 -21.41
N PRO A 7 32.82 -16.98 -21.04
CA PRO A 7 32.43 -16.64 -19.66
C PRO A 7 30.97 -17.07 -19.43
N SER A 8 30.76 -17.83 -18.35
CA SER A 8 29.41 -18.16 -17.89
C SER A 8 28.71 -16.88 -17.43
N ALA A 9 27.62 -16.54 -18.11
CA ALA A 9 26.81 -15.36 -17.82
C ALA A 9 26.23 -15.46 -16.41
N GLN A 10 26.60 -14.49 -15.57
CA GLN A 10 25.94 -14.20 -14.31
C GLN A 10 24.52 -13.69 -14.63
N SER A 11 23.52 -14.52 -14.35
CA SER A 11 22.14 -14.07 -14.21
C SER A 11 22.06 -13.14 -12.99
N PRO A 12 21.60 -11.88 -13.12
CA PRO A 12 21.28 -11.09 -11.94
C PRO A 12 19.99 -11.65 -11.35
N SER A 13 20.14 -12.25 -10.17
CA SER A 13 19.04 -12.65 -9.30
C SER A 13 18.14 -11.44 -9.06
N VAL A 14 16.88 -11.57 -9.47
CA VAL A 14 15.79 -10.63 -9.20
C VAL A 14 15.73 -10.34 -7.70
N ALA A 15 16.28 -9.20 -7.30
CA ALA A 15 16.08 -8.62 -5.99
C ALA A 15 14.60 -8.23 -5.88
N THR A 16 13.81 -9.18 -5.42
CA THR A 16 12.45 -8.95 -4.98
C THR A 16 12.56 -8.01 -3.79
N ALA A 17 12.27 -6.73 -3.99
CA ALA A 17 12.12 -5.76 -2.90
C ALA A 17 10.93 -6.22 -2.05
N ALA A 18 11.21 -7.12 -1.12
CA ALA A 18 10.29 -7.57 -0.11
C ALA A 18 10.01 -6.37 0.80
N VAL A 19 8.90 -5.69 0.56
CA VAL A 19 8.24 -4.91 1.61
C VAL A 19 7.71 -5.92 2.62
N ALA A 20 8.60 -6.35 3.53
CA ALA A 20 8.23 -7.03 4.74
C ALA A 20 7.64 -5.99 5.69
N GLY A 21 6.40 -5.59 5.44
CA GLY A 21 5.56 -5.01 6.47
C GLY A 21 5.23 -6.12 7.45
N SER A 22 5.99 -6.20 8.55
CA SER A 22 5.66 -7.06 9.69
C SER A 22 4.31 -6.61 10.26
N VAL A 23 3.22 -7.21 9.80
CA VAL A 23 1.93 -7.15 10.48
C VAL A 23 1.96 -8.18 11.59
N ALA A 24 2.66 -7.85 12.67
CA ALA A 24 2.33 -8.43 13.96
C ALA A 24 0.93 -7.91 14.35
N ASP A 25 -0.04 -8.81 14.39
CA ASP A 25 -1.44 -8.56 14.78
C ASP A 25 -1.49 -8.25 16.29
N THR A 26 -0.94 -7.10 16.66
CA THR A 26 -0.94 -6.63 18.04
C THR A 26 -2.18 -5.78 18.20
N LYS A 27 -3.26 -6.39 18.69
CA LYS A 27 -4.47 -5.67 19.09
C LYS A 27 -4.08 -4.54 20.05
N GLY A 28 -4.25 -3.30 19.62
CA GLY A 28 -3.96 -2.10 20.40
C GLY A 28 -5.23 -1.47 20.96
N SER A 29 -5.14 -0.89 22.16
CA SER A 29 -6.21 -0.05 22.74
C SER A 29 -5.88 1.43 22.55
N ILE A 30 -6.90 2.24 22.26
CA ILE A 30 -6.77 3.69 22.10
C ILE A 30 -7.52 4.37 23.24
N ASN A 31 -6.79 5.10 24.09
CA ASN A 31 -7.37 5.94 25.14
C ASN A 31 -7.41 7.39 24.64
N LEU A 32 -8.60 7.98 24.55
CA LEU A 32 -8.78 9.36 24.07
C LEU A 32 -9.53 10.20 25.11
N ARG A 33 -9.09 11.45 25.29
CA ARG A 33 -9.83 12.48 26.04
C ARG A 33 -10.51 13.41 25.04
N ILE A 34 -11.81 13.58 25.18
CA ILE A 34 -12.63 14.47 24.35
C ILE A 34 -13.53 15.32 25.23
N GLU A 35 -13.96 16.46 24.69
CA GLU A 35 -14.97 17.30 25.30
C GLU A 35 -16.33 16.57 25.40
N ALA A 36 -17.15 16.94 26.38
CA ALA A 36 -18.48 16.38 26.57
C ALA A 36 -19.40 16.61 25.35
N GLY A 37 -19.35 17.79 24.73
CA GLY A 37 -20.14 18.10 23.54
C GLY A 37 -19.80 17.18 22.36
N THR A 38 -18.51 17.01 22.08
CA THR A 38 -18.03 16.08 21.04
C THR A 38 -18.47 14.65 21.32
N ARG A 39 -18.41 14.21 22.57
CA ARG A 39 -18.86 12.86 22.95
C ARG A 39 -20.35 12.68 22.65
N GLN A 40 -21.19 13.64 23.04
CA GLN A 40 -22.64 13.55 22.81
C GLN A 40 -22.96 13.51 21.32
N LEU A 41 -22.32 14.36 20.51
CA LEU A 41 -22.49 14.36 19.06
C LEU A 41 -22.13 13.00 18.43
N ILE A 42 -21.04 12.38 18.89
CA ILE A 42 -20.64 11.04 18.42
C ILE A 42 -21.66 9.98 18.84
N ASP A 43 -22.15 10.03 20.08
CA ASP A 43 -23.14 9.08 20.60
C ASP A 43 -24.46 9.19 19.78
N GLU A 44 -24.91 10.40 19.44
CA GLU A 44 -26.07 10.65 18.58
C GLU A 44 -25.88 10.13 17.16
N ALA A 45 -24.73 10.39 16.54
CA ALA A 45 -24.40 9.89 15.19
C ALA A 45 -24.31 8.36 15.14
N ALA A 46 -23.75 7.74 16.18
CA ALA A 46 -23.69 6.29 16.31
C ALA A 46 -25.09 5.69 16.45
N ALA A 47 -25.94 6.31 17.28
CA ALA A 47 -27.33 5.88 17.47
C ALA A 47 -28.16 5.98 16.18
N ALA A 48 -27.98 7.04 15.40
CA ALA A 48 -28.66 7.22 14.10
C ALA A 48 -28.32 6.11 13.09
N LEU A 49 -27.15 5.48 13.22
CA LEU A 49 -26.71 4.37 12.38
C LEU A 49 -26.91 2.98 13.03
N GLY A 50 -27.48 2.93 14.24
CA GLY A 50 -27.66 1.68 14.99
C GLY A 50 -26.35 1.01 15.43
N LYS A 51 -25.27 1.78 15.54
CA LYS A 51 -23.93 1.29 15.91
C LYS A 51 -23.56 1.67 17.34
N THR A 52 -22.62 0.95 17.91
CA THR A 52 -21.99 1.39 19.17
C THR A 52 -21.06 2.58 18.91
N ARG A 53 -20.84 3.44 19.92
CA ARG A 53 -19.87 4.55 19.82
C ARG A 53 -18.51 4.08 19.30
N THR A 54 -17.96 3.02 19.88
CA THR A 54 -16.63 2.51 19.51
C THR A 54 -16.59 2.06 18.05
N GLU A 55 -17.61 1.33 17.60
CA GLU A 55 -17.71 0.90 16.21
C GLU A 55 -17.80 2.08 15.25
N PHE A 56 -18.65 3.07 15.58
CA PHE A 56 -18.76 4.28 14.79
C PHE A 56 -17.44 5.05 14.70
N MET A 57 -16.74 5.21 15.83
CA MET A 57 -15.44 5.90 15.86
C MET A 57 -14.38 5.17 15.04
N VAL A 58 -14.27 3.85 15.18
CA VAL A 58 -13.28 3.05 14.43
C VAL A 58 -13.56 3.06 12.93
N ASP A 59 -14.82 2.88 12.53
CA ASP A 59 -15.21 2.90 11.11
C ASP A 59 -14.99 4.29 10.49
N SER A 60 -15.40 5.34 11.19
CA SER A 60 -15.20 6.72 10.73
C SER A 60 -13.73 7.08 10.63
N ALA A 61 -12.92 6.76 11.65
CA ALA A 61 -11.48 7.01 11.63
C ALA A 61 -10.79 6.23 10.50
N ARG A 62 -11.19 4.98 10.26
CA ARG A 62 -10.66 4.16 9.17
C ARG A 62 -10.97 4.75 7.80
N ARG A 63 -12.23 5.15 7.56
CA ARG A 63 -12.63 5.77 6.29
C ARG A 63 -11.85 7.04 6.04
N GLN A 64 -11.83 7.94 7.03
CA GLN A 64 -11.07 9.19 6.92
C GLN A 64 -9.57 8.95 6.69
N ALA A 65 -8.98 7.96 7.36
CA ALA A 65 -7.57 7.62 7.15
C ALA A 65 -7.33 7.11 5.72
N ILE A 66 -8.22 6.27 5.18
CA ILE A 66 -8.13 5.79 3.80
C ILE A 66 -8.23 6.97 2.83
N ASP A 67 -9.21 7.85 3.00
CA ASP A 67 -9.40 8.99 2.10
C ASP A 67 -8.17 9.91 2.11
N VAL A 68 -7.62 10.21 3.28
CA VAL A 68 -6.39 11.00 3.41
C VAL A 68 -5.19 10.33 2.73
N LEU A 69 -5.07 9.01 2.83
CA LEU A 69 -4.00 8.26 2.17
C LEU A 69 -4.18 8.19 0.66
N LEU A 70 -5.42 8.11 0.17
CA LEU A 70 -5.73 8.14 -1.26
C LEU A 70 -5.45 9.51 -1.87
N ASP A 71 -5.68 10.58 -1.10
CA ASP A 71 -5.38 11.96 -1.50
C ASP A 71 -3.88 12.30 -1.39
N GLN A 72 -3.04 11.40 -0.88
CA GLN A 72 -1.61 11.64 -0.74
C GLN A 72 -0.92 11.69 -2.11
N ARG A 73 -0.45 12.89 -2.49
CA ARG A 73 0.25 13.13 -3.76
C ARG A 73 1.77 13.23 -3.65
N LEU A 74 2.30 13.41 -2.45
CA LEU A 74 3.73 13.55 -2.19
C LEU A 74 4.25 12.33 -1.43
N PHE A 75 5.20 11.63 -2.03
CA PHE A 75 5.90 10.50 -1.42
C PHE A 75 7.34 10.89 -1.13
N VAL A 76 7.70 10.89 0.15
CA VAL A 76 9.08 11.16 0.58
C VAL A 76 9.83 9.83 0.63
N LEU A 77 10.91 9.74 -0.13
CA LEU A 77 11.77 8.56 -0.21
C LEU A 77 13.08 8.80 0.56
N SER A 78 13.60 7.76 1.21
CA SER A 78 15.00 7.77 1.65
C SER A 78 15.94 7.78 0.44
N PRO A 79 17.21 8.20 0.59
CA PRO A 79 18.17 8.22 -0.52
C PRO A 79 18.24 6.88 -1.28
N ASP A 80 18.34 5.76 -0.55
CA ASP A 80 18.41 4.42 -1.16
C ASP A 80 17.16 4.07 -1.98
N ARG A 81 15.97 4.45 -1.48
CA ARG A 81 14.70 4.21 -2.19
C ARG A 81 14.56 5.11 -3.40
N HIS A 82 15.08 6.33 -3.33
CA HIS A 82 15.11 7.26 -4.45
C HIS A 82 16.01 6.77 -5.58
N GLU A 83 17.22 6.27 -5.26
CA GLU A 83 18.12 5.68 -6.25
C GLU A 83 17.51 4.45 -6.92
N ALA A 84 16.95 3.53 -6.12
CA ALA A 84 16.24 2.36 -6.65
C ALA A 84 15.07 2.73 -7.56
N PHE A 85 14.33 3.80 -7.21
CA PHE A 85 13.24 4.32 -8.02
C PHE A 85 13.74 4.89 -9.35
N LEU A 86 14.81 5.69 -9.35
CA LEU A 86 15.42 6.23 -10.58
C LEU A 86 15.93 5.11 -11.48
N HIS A 87 16.66 4.13 -10.93
CA HIS A 87 17.14 2.99 -11.70
C HIS A 87 15.99 2.21 -12.37
N ALA A 88 14.86 2.05 -11.68
CA ALA A 88 13.68 1.39 -12.24
C ALA A 88 13.03 2.19 -13.39
N LEU A 89 13.14 3.52 -13.38
CA LEU A 89 12.67 4.38 -14.47
C LEU A 89 13.63 4.35 -15.67
N ASP A 90 14.94 4.38 -15.42
CA ASP A 90 15.95 4.39 -16.47
C ASP A 90 16.06 3.02 -17.19
N THR A 91 15.83 1.93 -16.45
CA THR A 91 15.88 0.56 -16.98
C THR A 91 14.53 -0.15 -16.75
N PRO A 92 13.50 0.17 -17.55
CA PRO A 92 12.20 -0.44 -17.39
C PRO A 92 12.28 -1.95 -17.66
N PRO A 93 11.82 -2.81 -16.73
CA PRO A 93 11.84 -4.25 -16.94
C PRO A 93 10.88 -4.64 -18.07
N ALA A 94 11.24 -5.68 -18.83
CA ALA A 94 10.36 -6.22 -19.86
C ALA A 94 9.02 -6.65 -19.24
N PRO A 95 7.87 -6.39 -19.91
CA PRO A 95 6.57 -6.69 -19.35
C PRO A 95 6.43 -8.20 -19.10
N GLY A 96 6.18 -8.58 -17.85
CA GLY A 96 5.99 -9.98 -17.48
C GLY A 96 4.70 -10.59 -18.08
N PRO A 97 4.56 -11.93 -18.10
CA PRO A 97 3.40 -12.60 -18.68
C PRO A 97 2.07 -12.18 -18.04
N LYS A 98 2.05 -11.91 -16.72
CA LYS A 98 0.87 -11.40 -16.01
C LYS A 98 0.46 -9.99 -16.46
N LEU A 99 1.44 -9.10 -16.68
CA LEU A 99 1.16 -7.73 -17.14
C LEU A 99 0.59 -7.75 -18.55
N ARG A 100 1.11 -8.60 -19.44
CA ARG A 100 0.58 -8.78 -20.80
C ARG A 100 -0.87 -9.28 -20.79
N SER A 101 -1.17 -10.28 -19.97
CA SER A 101 -2.53 -10.80 -19.81
C SER A 101 -3.49 -9.75 -19.24
N LEU A 102 -3.04 -8.92 -18.30
CA LEU A 102 -3.84 -7.86 -17.71
C LEU A 102 -4.18 -6.75 -18.72
N LEU A 103 -3.20 -6.33 -19.54
CA LEU A 103 -3.40 -5.32 -20.60
C LEU A 103 -4.32 -5.80 -21.73
N GLN A 104 -4.42 -7.12 -21.96
CA GLN A 104 -5.32 -7.71 -22.96
C GLN A 104 -6.75 -7.93 -22.44
N ARG A 105 -6.99 -7.78 -21.13
CA ARG A 105 -8.30 -8.05 -20.53
C ARG A 105 -9.24 -6.88 -20.80
N THR A 106 -10.42 -7.17 -21.37
CA THR A 106 -11.50 -6.18 -21.46
C THR A 106 -11.85 -5.66 -20.05
N PRO A 107 -11.78 -4.35 -19.80
CA PRO A 107 -12.11 -3.80 -18.49
C PRO A 107 -13.59 -4.06 -18.15
N ALA A 108 -13.87 -4.27 -16.87
CA ALA A 108 -15.19 -4.71 -16.40
C ALA A 108 -16.32 -3.67 -16.64
N TRP A 109 -15.95 -2.40 -16.79
CA TRP A 109 -16.88 -1.28 -17.02
C TRP A 109 -17.20 -1.02 -18.50
N GLN A 110 -16.65 -1.81 -19.43
CA GLN A 110 -17.02 -1.78 -20.85
C GLN A 110 -18.11 -2.81 -21.22
N ARG A 111 -18.80 -3.36 -20.21
CA ARG A 111 -19.94 -4.28 -20.38
C ARG A 111 -21.24 -3.62 -19.96
#